data_AF-A0A7W6MPX4-F1
#
_entry.id   AF-A0A7W6MPX4-F1
#
_cell.length_a   1.000
_cell.length_b   1.000
_cell.length_c   1.000
_cell.angle_alpha   90.00
_cell.angle_beta   90.00
_cell.angle_gamma   90.00
#
_symmetry.space_group_name_H-M   'P 1'
#
loop_
_entity.id
_entity.type
_entity.pdbx_description
1 polymer ?
#
loop_
_entity_poly.entity_id
_entity_poly.type
_entity_poly.pdbx_seq_one_letter_code
_entity_poly.pdbx_strand_id
1 'polypeptide(L)'
;MKSFEYSRAADVSDAVRLSGTTMGRFIAGGTNLLDLMKLEVETPDGLIDISRLPLKDITVEDDGRLRIGALVANSDLAADERVRRDYPVLSRALLAGASGQLRNKATTGGNLLQRTRCYYFYDTTAPCNKREPGSGCGAIGGFNRIHAILGASDKCIATHPSDMAVAMRALGAIVETRKTDGSTSEIPIEDFHRLPGETPEIETVLEPGELITAVLLPKPVGGVQIYRKVRDRASYAFALVSVAAVIRMEGGKIAEARLAFGGLAHKPWRDPAVERALVGQAPSKELFAKAADILLTDAKGQGENDFKIPLTRRTLAAVLREATTEGASS
;
A
#
# COMPACT_ATOMS: atom_id res chain seq x y z
N MET A 1 -19.32 15.03 12.91
CA MET A 1 -18.15 14.47 13.60
C MET A 1 -18.45 14.44 15.08
N LYS A 2 -18.48 13.26 15.67
CA LYS A 2 -18.65 13.04 17.12
C LYS A 2 -17.56 13.77 17.90
N SER A 3 -17.88 14.30 19.09
CA SER A 3 -16.90 14.83 20.02
C SER A 3 -15.94 13.74 20.48
N PHE A 4 -14.68 14.11 20.72
CA PHE A 4 -13.62 13.20 21.17
C PHE A 4 -12.65 13.91 22.11
N GLU A 5 -12.00 13.15 22.97
CA GLU A 5 -10.86 13.62 23.75
C GLU A 5 -9.60 13.68 22.89
N TYR A 6 -8.69 14.60 23.21
CA TYR A 6 -7.42 14.73 22.50
C TYR A 6 -6.26 14.69 23.49
N SER A 7 -5.36 13.73 23.29
CA SER A 7 -4.16 13.55 24.08
C SER A 7 -2.92 13.66 23.21
N ARG A 8 -1.85 14.24 23.75
CA ARG A 8 -0.54 14.29 23.10
C ARG A 8 0.36 13.29 23.78
N ALA A 9 0.87 12.31 23.03
CA ALA A 9 1.82 11.35 23.57
C ALA A 9 3.19 12.00 23.79
N ALA A 10 3.80 11.72 24.94
CA ALA A 10 5.15 12.21 25.25
C ALA A 10 6.25 11.40 24.55
N ASP A 11 6.05 10.08 24.46
CA ASP A 11 6.94 9.13 23.81
C ASP A 11 6.14 7.94 23.23
N VAL A 12 6.84 6.95 22.65
CA VAL A 12 6.23 5.74 22.07
C VAL A 12 5.53 4.88 23.12
N SER A 13 6.12 4.73 24.31
CA SER A 13 5.55 3.93 25.40
C SER A 13 4.27 4.60 25.93
N ASP A 14 4.28 5.92 26.06
CA ASP A 14 3.12 6.70 26.46
C ASP A 14 1.98 6.64 25.42
N ALA A 15 2.31 6.74 24.12
CA ALA A 15 1.30 6.60 23.05
C ALA A 15 0.55 5.27 23.14
N VAL A 16 1.31 4.19 23.25
CA VAL A 16 0.77 2.83 23.32
C VAL A 16 0.06 2.54 24.65
N ARG A 17 0.50 3.14 25.76
CA ARG A 17 -0.24 3.10 27.04
C ARG A 17 -1.59 3.83 26.91
N LEU A 18 -1.60 5.01 26.30
CA LEU A 18 -2.82 5.81 26.10
C LEU A 18 -3.84 5.09 25.20
N SER A 19 -3.39 4.34 24.19
CA SER A 19 -4.28 3.59 23.30
C SER A 19 -5.02 2.47 24.04
N GLY A 20 -4.34 1.79 24.98
CA GLY A 20 -4.97 0.78 25.84
C GLY A 20 -5.99 1.34 26.84
N THR A 21 -5.79 2.55 27.35
CA THR A 21 -6.70 3.16 28.34
C THR A 21 -7.92 3.85 27.71
N THR A 22 -7.77 4.43 26.52
CA THR A 22 -8.81 5.25 25.88
C THR A 22 -9.51 4.54 24.73
N MET A 23 -9.02 3.36 24.30
CA MET A 23 -9.38 2.76 23.01
C MET A 23 -9.25 3.77 21.84
N GLY A 24 -8.37 4.75 22.00
CA GLY A 24 -8.22 5.89 21.10
C GLY A 24 -7.49 5.55 19.81
N ARG A 25 -7.74 6.34 18.76
CA ARG A 25 -7.04 6.22 17.47
C ARG A 25 -5.81 7.11 17.47
N PHE A 26 -4.69 6.59 16.97
CA PHE A 26 -3.52 7.42 16.71
C PHE A 26 -3.78 8.39 15.57
N ILE A 27 -3.41 9.66 15.76
CA ILE A 27 -3.43 10.68 14.72
C ILE A 27 -2.02 11.16 14.41
N ALA A 28 -1.65 11.05 13.13
CA ALA A 28 -0.41 11.59 12.57
C ALA A 28 -0.75 12.77 11.64
N GLY A 29 -0.69 12.56 10.32
CA GLY A 29 -1.02 13.58 9.33
C GLY A 29 -2.51 13.96 9.23
N GLY A 30 -3.40 13.13 9.76
CA GLY A 30 -4.86 13.32 9.72
C GLY A 30 -5.51 13.23 8.34
N THR A 31 -4.74 13.05 7.26
CA THR A 31 -5.22 13.17 5.87
C THR A 31 -6.22 12.09 5.43
N ASN A 32 -6.29 10.96 6.14
CA ASN A 32 -7.35 9.95 5.96
C ASN A 32 -8.26 9.84 7.18
N LEU A 33 -7.71 9.81 8.40
CA LEU A 33 -8.51 9.68 9.62
C LEU A 33 -9.53 10.82 9.77
N LEU A 34 -9.13 12.08 9.60
CA LEU A 34 -10.05 13.22 9.74
C LEU A 34 -11.08 13.29 8.60
N ASP A 35 -10.76 12.76 7.42
CA ASP A 35 -11.71 12.60 6.30
C ASP A 35 -12.85 11.65 6.73
N LEU A 36 -12.48 10.49 7.25
CA LEU A 36 -13.44 9.47 7.71
C LEU A 36 -14.24 9.92 8.95
N MET A 37 -13.62 10.66 9.86
CA MET A 37 -14.29 11.20 11.05
C MET A 37 -15.35 12.27 10.71
N LYS A 38 -15.14 13.04 9.64
CA LYS A 38 -16.14 14.04 9.20
C LYS A 38 -17.44 13.36 8.75
N LEU A 39 -17.31 12.19 8.14
CA LEU A 39 -18.41 11.36 7.65
C LEU A 39 -18.90 10.35 8.71
N GLU A 40 -18.29 10.35 9.90
CA GLU A 40 -18.61 9.42 10.99
C GLU A 40 -18.49 7.95 10.59
N VAL A 41 -17.60 7.65 9.64
CA VAL A 41 -17.15 6.29 9.35
C VAL A 41 -16.17 5.80 10.41
N GLU A 42 -15.32 6.71 10.91
CA GLU A 42 -14.51 6.50 12.12
C GLU A 42 -15.07 7.41 13.22
N THR A 43 -15.46 6.84 14.35
CA THR A 43 -16.03 7.57 15.49
C THR A 43 -15.27 7.28 16.78
N PRO A 44 -13.95 7.53 16.83
CA PRO A 44 -13.17 7.27 18.04
C PRO A 44 -13.59 8.22 19.17
N ASP A 45 -13.62 7.71 20.40
CA ASP A 45 -13.88 8.53 21.59
C ASP A 45 -12.64 9.36 22.00
N GLY A 46 -11.44 8.96 21.54
CA GLY A 46 -10.19 9.67 21.79
C GLY A 46 -9.23 9.65 20.61
N LEU A 47 -8.48 10.75 20.43
CA LEU A 47 -7.36 10.85 19.51
C LEU A 47 -6.05 11.03 20.27
N ILE A 48 -5.06 10.21 19.89
CA ILE A 48 -3.71 10.25 20.45
C ILE A 48 -2.77 10.81 19.39
N ASP A 49 -2.37 12.06 19.56
CA ASP A 49 -1.43 12.73 18.67
C ASP A 49 -0.02 12.20 18.87
N ILE A 50 0.50 11.58 17.81
CA ILE A 50 1.86 11.05 17.75
C ILE A 50 2.79 11.93 16.92
N SER A 51 2.33 13.03 16.33
CA SER A 51 3.08 13.86 15.37
C SER A 51 4.38 14.48 15.90
N ARG A 52 4.60 14.46 17.21
CA ARG A 52 5.80 14.98 17.88
C ARG A 52 6.79 13.91 18.33
N LEU A 53 6.43 12.63 18.19
CA LEU A 53 7.33 11.54 18.54
C LEU A 53 8.57 11.51 17.62
N PRO A 54 9.73 11.05 18.12
CA PRO A 54 10.97 10.97 17.36
C PRO A 54 10.97 9.77 16.39
N LEU A 55 9.98 9.70 15.51
CA LEU A 55 9.80 8.65 14.50
C LEU A 55 9.90 9.22 13.08
N LYS A 56 10.74 10.25 12.89
CA LYS A 56 10.83 11.04 11.65
C LYS A 56 12.16 10.88 10.91
N ASP A 57 13.02 10.00 11.40
CA ASP A 57 14.33 9.79 10.81
C ASP A 57 14.30 8.73 9.71
N ILE A 58 15.22 8.89 8.76
CA ILE A 58 15.56 7.89 7.76
C ILE A 58 17.03 7.54 8.00
N THR A 59 17.30 6.32 8.45
CA THR A 59 18.63 5.84 8.84
C THR A 59 19.02 4.61 8.04
N VAL A 60 20.32 4.41 7.86
CA VAL A 60 20.87 3.15 7.35
C VAL A 60 21.34 2.37 8.56
N GLU A 61 20.83 1.16 8.74
CA GLU A 61 21.21 0.25 9.81
C GLU A 61 22.59 -0.38 9.50
N ASP A 62 23.26 -0.92 10.52
CA ASP A 62 24.58 -1.55 10.37
C ASP A 62 24.57 -2.73 9.38
N ASP A 63 23.43 -3.42 9.27
CA ASP A 63 23.20 -4.51 8.32
C ASP A 63 22.88 -4.02 6.89
N GLY A 64 22.88 -2.71 6.66
CA GLY A 64 22.61 -2.01 5.40
C GLY A 64 21.13 -1.90 5.01
N ARG A 65 20.19 -2.28 5.89
CA ARG A 65 18.76 -1.95 5.69
C ARG A 65 18.54 -0.45 5.80
N LEU A 66 17.55 0.06 5.07
CA LEU A 66 17.07 1.43 5.27
C LEU A 66 15.89 1.42 6.23
N ARG A 67 16.04 2.06 7.39
CA ARG A 67 14.98 2.26 8.35
C ARG A 67 14.30 3.60 8.13
N ILE A 68 12.98 3.56 8.00
CA ILE A 68 12.13 4.73 7.73
C ILE A 68 11.15 4.88 8.89
N GLY A 69 11.27 5.94 9.68
CA GLY A 69 10.35 6.20 10.78
C GLY A 69 8.88 6.35 10.32
N ALA A 70 7.94 5.91 11.15
CA ALA A 70 6.52 5.92 10.84
C ALA A 70 5.91 7.32 10.62
N LEU A 71 6.59 8.37 11.10
CA LEU A 71 6.18 9.78 11.00
C LEU A 71 6.97 10.58 9.96
N VAL A 72 7.87 9.93 9.21
CA VAL A 72 8.47 10.55 8.03
C VAL A 72 7.34 10.98 7.09
N ALA A 73 7.34 12.24 6.66
CA ALA A 73 6.34 12.73 5.73
C ALA A 73 6.57 12.11 4.34
N ASN A 74 5.49 11.84 3.61
CA ASN A 74 5.58 11.25 2.27
C ASN A 74 6.44 12.09 1.31
N SER A 75 6.39 13.42 1.42
CA SER A 75 7.22 14.32 0.60
C SER A 75 8.71 14.19 0.93
N ASP A 76 9.04 14.12 2.22
CA ASP A 76 10.44 14.01 2.68
C ASP A 76 11.01 12.64 2.28
N LEU A 77 10.23 11.57 2.45
CA LEU A 77 10.61 10.24 2.02
C LEU A 77 10.85 10.15 0.51
N ALA A 78 10.02 10.83 -0.29
CA ALA A 78 10.18 10.85 -1.74
C ALA A 78 11.40 11.67 -2.19
N ALA A 79 11.80 12.67 -1.39
CA ALA A 79 12.89 13.59 -1.67
C ALA A 79 14.26 13.10 -1.16
N ASP A 80 14.28 12.18 -0.19
CA ASP A 80 15.50 11.63 0.39
C ASP A 80 16.43 11.06 -0.70
N GLU A 81 17.71 11.45 -0.63
CA GLU A 81 18.70 11.12 -1.66
C GLU A 81 18.95 9.61 -1.76
N ARG A 82 18.97 8.91 -0.62
CA ARG A 82 19.18 7.45 -0.57
C ARG A 82 17.98 6.75 -1.17
N VAL A 83 16.77 7.20 -0.87
CA VAL A 83 15.54 6.65 -1.47
C VAL A 83 15.49 6.88 -2.97
N ARG A 84 15.85 8.07 -3.45
CA ARG A 84 15.86 8.38 -4.90
C ARG A 84 16.89 7.56 -5.67
N ARG A 85 18.07 7.35 -5.07
CA ARG A 85 19.17 6.60 -5.70
C ARG A 85 18.95 5.10 -5.64
N ASP A 86 18.62 4.58 -4.46
CA ASP A 86 18.69 3.14 -4.16
C ASP A 86 17.31 2.45 -4.21
N TYR A 87 16.23 3.21 -3.95
CA TYR A 87 14.85 2.73 -3.98
C TYR A 87 13.92 3.59 -4.87
N PRO A 88 14.31 3.95 -6.12
CA PRO A 88 13.53 4.88 -6.94
C PRO A 88 12.07 4.47 -7.18
N VAL A 89 11.73 3.18 -7.12
CA VAL A 89 10.31 2.73 -7.20
C VAL A 89 9.46 3.33 -6.07
N LEU A 90 10.02 3.49 -4.86
CA LEU A 90 9.32 4.06 -3.71
C LEU A 90 9.10 5.57 -3.89
N SER A 91 10.15 6.31 -4.27
CA SER A 91 10.05 7.74 -4.55
C SER A 91 9.01 8.01 -5.66
N ARG A 92 9.06 7.26 -6.77
CA ARG A 92 8.10 7.38 -7.88
C ARG A 92 6.65 7.07 -7.44
N ALA A 93 6.45 6.04 -6.62
CA ALA A 93 5.12 5.71 -6.10
C ALA A 93 4.53 6.82 -5.22
N LEU A 94 5.34 7.39 -4.33
CA LEU A 94 4.95 8.52 -3.48
C LEU A 94 4.55 9.73 -4.34
N LEU A 95 5.37 10.11 -5.32
CA LEU A 95 5.11 11.27 -6.19
C LEU A 95 3.90 11.08 -7.11
N ALA A 96 3.57 9.83 -7.48
CA ALA A 96 2.39 9.50 -8.27
C ALA A 96 1.08 9.58 -7.48
N GLY A 97 1.13 9.59 -6.14
CA GLY A 97 -0.01 9.64 -5.24
C GLY A 97 -0.39 11.05 -4.78
N ALA A 98 -1.69 11.30 -4.62
CA ALA A 98 -2.24 12.50 -4.00
C ALA A 98 -1.77 13.85 -4.61
N SER A 99 -1.74 14.91 -3.78
CA SER A 99 -1.23 16.25 -4.09
C SER A 99 -0.01 16.57 -3.21
N GLY A 100 0.71 17.66 -3.53
CA GLY A 100 1.84 18.10 -2.69
C GLY A 100 1.44 18.39 -1.25
N GLN A 101 0.30 19.07 -1.05
CA GLN A 101 -0.23 19.40 0.27
C GLN A 101 -0.53 18.15 1.10
N LEU A 102 -1.15 17.13 0.47
CA LEU A 102 -1.43 15.87 1.13
C LEU A 102 -0.15 15.11 1.46
N ARG A 103 0.83 15.08 0.55
CA ARG A 103 2.12 14.42 0.80
C ARG A 103 2.97 15.10 1.88
N ASN A 104 2.83 16.41 2.04
CA ASN A 104 3.50 17.16 3.12
C ASN A 104 2.92 16.84 4.51
N LYS A 105 1.75 16.21 4.60
CA LYS A 105 1.09 15.86 5.87
C LYS A 105 0.98 14.37 6.10
N ALA A 106 0.72 13.58 5.06
CA ALA A 106 0.68 12.13 5.15
C ALA A 106 2.04 11.57 5.60
N THR A 107 2.01 10.59 6.49
CA THR A 107 3.21 9.94 7.03
C THR A 107 3.30 8.49 6.56
N THR A 108 4.49 7.89 6.66
CA THR A 108 4.73 6.48 6.33
C THR A 108 3.71 5.53 6.96
N GLY A 109 3.55 5.56 8.28
CA GLY A 109 2.60 4.69 8.98
C GLY A 109 1.14 4.96 8.59
N GLY A 110 0.75 6.23 8.51
CA GLY A 110 -0.61 6.62 8.11
C GLY A 110 -0.95 6.25 6.66
N ASN A 111 0.04 6.24 5.77
CA ASN A 111 -0.14 5.87 4.37
C ASN A 111 -0.36 4.35 4.21
N LEU A 112 0.33 3.52 5.00
CA LEU A 112 0.08 2.07 5.06
C LEU A 112 -1.31 1.73 5.62
N LEU A 113 -1.82 2.56 6.51
CA LEU A 113 -3.12 2.36 7.18
C LEU A 113 -4.28 3.12 6.52
N GLN A 114 -4.08 3.71 5.35
CA GLN A 114 -5.16 4.42 4.68
C GLN A 114 -6.26 3.45 4.24
N ARG A 115 -7.52 3.81 4.49
CA ARG A 115 -8.66 2.95 4.15
C ARG A 115 -9.07 3.07 2.69
N THR A 116 -9.83 2.08 2.21
CA THR A 116 -10.33 2.01 0.83
C THR A 116 -11.05 3.28 0.38
N ARG A 117 -11.21 3.50 -0.94
CA ARG A 117 -11.99 4.60 -1.53
C ARG A 117 -13.32 4.16 -2.13
N CYS A 118 -13.81 2.98 -1.74
CA CYS A 118 -15.13 2.47 -2.12
C CYS A 118 -16.22 3.50 -1.78
N TYR A 119 -17.07 3.84 -2.75
CA TYR A 119 -18.11 4.86 -2.58
C TYR A 119 -19.11 4.48 -1.48
N TYR A 120 -19.52 3.20 -1.45
CA TYR A 120 -20.45 2.66 -0.46
C TYR A 120 -19.85 2.54 0.95
N PHE A 121 -18.53 2.51 1.06
CA PHE A 121 -17.86 2.58 2.36
C PHE A 121 -17.94 4.01 2.93
N TYR A 122 -17.79 5.03 2.08
CA TYR A 122 -17.88 6.45 2.45
C TYR A 122 -19.31 6.91 2.70
N ASP A 123 -20.28 6.37 1.95
CA ASP A 123 -21.69 6.64 2.17
C ASP A 123 -22.22 5.77 3.31
N THR A 124 -22.49 6.39 4.46
CA THR A 124 -22.95 5.70 5.67
C THR A 124 -24.36 5.13 5.56
N THR A 125 -25.12 5.52 4.53
CA THR A 125 -26.47 5.00 4.27
C THR A 125 -26.47 3.71 3.45
N ALA A 126 -25.35 3.38 2.80
CA ALA A 126 -25.23 2.21 1.93
C ALA A 126 -24.83 0.94 2.70
N PRO A 127 -25.27 -0.27 2.29
CA PRO A 127 -24.82 -1.52 2.90
C PRO A 127 -23.32 -1.75 2.71
N CYS A 128 -22.59 -2.02 3.80
CA CYS A 128 -21.14 -2.18 3.77
C CYS A 128 -20.60 -3.06 4.92
N ASN A 129 -20.33 -4.34 4.64
CA ASN A 129 -19.75 -5.29 5.60
C ASN A 129 -18.45 -4.80 6.27
N LYS A 130 -17.64 -4.01 5.57
CA LYS A 130 -16.38 -3.44 6.09
C LYS A 130 -16.61 -2.38 7.18
N ARG A 131 -17.77 -1.71 7.16
CA ARG A 131 -18.16 -0.70 8.15
C ARG A 131 -19.07 -1.31 9.21
N GLU A 132 -20.02 -2.13 8.80
CA GLU A 132 -20.99 -2.82 9.65
C GLU A 132 -21.12 -4.28 9.20
N PRO A 133 -20.45 -5.22 9.89
CA PRO A 133 -20.48 -6.64 9.53
C PRO A 133 -21.89 -7.20 9.40
N GLY A 134 -22.16 -7.91 8.30
CA GLY A 134 -23.48 -8.51 8.02
C GLY A 134 -24.46 -7.61 7.27
N SER A 135 -24.16 -6.31 7.10
CA SER A 135 -25.02 -5.37 6.36
C SER A 135 -25.05 -5.59 4.85
N GLY A 136 -24.14 -6.41 4.30
CA GLY A 136 -24.01 -6.68 2.86
C GLY A 136 -22.97 -5.79 2.18
N CYS A 137 -22.81 -5.93 0.85
CA CYS A 137 -21.85 -5.15 0.08
C CYS A 137 -22.53 -4.44 -1.09
N GLY A 138 -22.82 -3.14 -0.94
CA GLY A 138 -23.48 -2.34 -1.99
C GLY A 138 -22.68 -2.20 -3.29
N ALA A 139 -21.38 -2.50 -3.27
CA ALA A 139 -20.55 -2.53 -4.48
C ALA A 139 -20.80 -3.79 -5.34
N ILE A 140 -21.22 -4.91 -4.75
CA ILE A 140 -21.54 -6.12 -5.51
C ILE A 140 -22.92 -5.93 -6.14
N GLY A 141 -22.99 -6.02 -7.48
CA GLY A 141 -24.19 -5.66 -8.24
C GLY A 141 -24.46 -4.15 -8.36
N GLY A 142 -23.66 -3.30 -7.71
CA GLY A 142 -23.68 -1.84 -7.83
C GLY A 142 -22.55 -1.29 -8.71
N PHE A 143 -22.24 -0.01 -8.56
CA PHE A 143 -21.15 0.68 -9.27
C PHE A 143 -19.80 0.17 -8.77
N ASN A 144 -19.13 -0.63 -9.59
CA ASN A 144 -17.97 -1.40 -9.17
C ASN A 144 -16.68 -1.08 -9.94
N ARG A 145 -16.69 -0.12 -10.86
CA ARG A 145 -15.53 0.23 -11.71
C ARG A 145 -14.15 0.29 -11.03
N ILE A 146 -14.06 0.84 -9.80
CA ILE A 146 -12.78 1.00 -9.08
C ILE A 146 -12.39 -0.20 -8.20
N HIS A 147 -13.21 -1.24 -8.13
CA HIS A 147 -13.10 -2.35 -7.20
C HIS A 147 -12.15 -3.45 -7.69
N ALA A 148 -11.85 -4.38 -6.77
CA ALA A 148 -10.87 -5.43 -6.95
C ALA A 148 -11.30 -6.44 -8.00
N ILE A 149 -10.30 -6.98 -8.72
CA ILE A 149 -10.44 -8.13 -9.61
C ILE A 149 -9.67 -9.35 -9.09
N LEU A 150 -8.86 -9.19 -8.03
CA LEU A 150 -8.05 -10.25 -7.43
C LEU A 150 -8.23 -10.24 -5.91
N GLY A 151 -8.24 -11.42 -5.30
CA GLY A 151 -8.29 -11.58 -3.83
C GLY A 151 -9.54 -11.00 -3.16
N ALA A 152 -10.62 -10.79 -3.91
CA ALA A 152 -11.89 -10.33 -3.38
C ALA A 152 -12.69 -11.51 -2.78
N SER A 153 -13.70 -11.22 -1.97
CA SER A 153 -14.68 -12.20 -1.47
C SER A 153 -16.11 -11.78 -1.83
N ASP A 154 -17.08 -12.65 -1.56
CA ASP A 154 -18.51 -12.32 -1.60
C ASP A 154 -18.90 -11.28 -0.53
N LYS A 155 -18.06 -11.06 0.49
CA LYS A 155 -18.31 -10.04 1.52
C LYS A 155 -17.78 -8.65 1.15
N CYS A 156 -16.70 -8.57 0.38
CA CYS A 156 -16.10 -7.28 0.02
C CYS A 156 -15.20 -7.37 -1.23
N ILE A 157 -15.41 -6.42 -2.14
CA ILE A 157 -14.60 -6.25 -3.35
C ILE A 157 -13.76 -4.96 -3.33
N ALA A 158 -13.55 -4.35 -2.16
CA ALA A 158 -12.78 -3.10 -2.04
C ALA A 158 -11.28 -3.29 -2.36
N THR A 159 -10.62 -2.22 -2.82
CA THR A 159 -9.17 -2.19 -3.08
C THR A 159 -8.42 -1.40 -2.00
N HIS A 160 -7.15 -1.75 -1.79
CA HIS A 160 -6.22 -0.88 -1.06
C HIS A 160 -5.70 0.23 -1.98
N PRO A 161 -5.80 1.51 -1.60
CA PRO A 161 -5.55 2.61 -2.53
C PRO A 161 -4.10 3.14 -2.51
N SER A 162 -3.26 2.69 -1.57
CA SER A 162 -1.90 3.21 -1.41
C SER A 162 -0.98 2.82 -2.56
N ASP A 163 -0.42 3.83 -3.24
CA ASP A 163 0.67 3.64 -4.19
C ASP A 163 1.98 3.24 -3.46
N MET A 164 2.25 3.83 -2.29
CA MET A 164 3.46 3.59 -1.49
C MET A 164 3.55 2.13 -1.01
N ALA A 165 2.44 1.57 -0.53
CA ALA A 165 2.39 0.19 -0.07
C ALA A 165 2.71 -0.81 -1.20
N VAL A 166 2.37 -0.46 -2.46
CA VAL A 166 2.72 -1.28 -3.63
C VAL A 166 4.23 -1.30 -3.86
N ALA A 167 4.89 -0.14 -3.81
CA ALA A 167 6.35 -0.09 -3.91
C ALA A 167 7.02 -0.83 -2.74
N MET A 168 6.56 -0.63 -1.51
CA MET A 168 7.09 -1.34 -0.34
C MET A 168 6.91 -2.87 -0.44
N ARG A 169 5.79 -3.33 -0.99
CA ARG A 169 5.56 -4.77 -1.26
C ARG A 169 6.52 -5.35 -2.28
N ALA A 170 6.80 -4.61 -3.37
CA ALA A 170 7.80 -5.00 -4.36
C ALA A 170 9.22 -5.04 -3.77
N LEU A 171 9.54 -4.10 -2.86
CA LEU A 171 10.83 -4.02 -2.20
C LEU A 171 11.02 -5.09 -1.10
N GLY A 172 9.95 -5.73 -0.64
CA GLY A 172 10.02 -6.71 0.45
C GLY A 172 10.18 -6.03 1.81
N ALA A 173 9.47 -4.93 2.03
CA ALA A 173 9.53 -4.17 3.28
C ALA A 173 9.05 -4.99 4.49
N ILE A 174 9.53 -4.61 5.67
CA ILE A 174 9.11 -5.12 6.97
C ILE A 174 8.54 -3.93 7.76
N VAL A 175 7.37 -4.10 8.35
CA VAL A 175 6.72 -3.11 9.21
C VAL A 175 7.13 -3.40 10.65
N GLU A 176 7.76 -2.43 11.31
CA GLU A 176 8.08 -2.52 12.73
C GLU A 176 6.97 -1.89 13.56
N THR A 177 6.58 -2.57 14.62
CA THR A 177 5.48 -2.17 15.50
C THR A 177 5.85 -2.27 16.97
N ARG A 178 5.12 -1.53 17.80
CA ARG A 178 5.17 -1.55 19.26
C ARG A 178 3.80 -1.94 19.81
N LYS A 179 3.74 -3.03 20.55
CA LYS A 179 2.52 -3.55 21.19
C LYS A 179 2.27 -2.94 22.56
N THR A 180 1.05 -3.08 23.06
CA THR A 180 0.58 -2.54 24.35
C THR A 180 1.33 -3.07 25.57
N ASP A 181 1.90 -4.27 25.48
CA ASP A 181 2.76 -4.85 26.50
C ASP A 181 4.21 -4.33 26.45
N GLY A 182 4.52 -3.45 25.49
CA GLY A 182 5.85 -2.91 25.27
C GLY A 182 6.79 -3.85 24.51
N SER A 183 6.30 -4.93 23.91
CA SER A 183 7.09 -5.73 22.97
C SER A 183 7.14 -5.08 21.58
N THR A 184 8.20 -5.38 20.84
CA THR A 184 8.37 -4.95 19.44
C THR A 184 8.09 -6.14 18.52
N SER A 185 7.51 -5.90 17.35
CA SER A 185 7.31 -6.93 16.33
C SER A 185 7.76 -6.44 14.96
N GLU A 186 8.30 -7.36 14.17
CA GLU A 186 8.65 -7.15 12.76
C GLU A 186 7.69 -7.98 11.90
N ILE A 187 6.92 -7.32 11.05
CA ILE A 187 5.86 -7.92 10.25
C ILE A 187 6.21 -7.76 8.78
N PRO A 188 6.49 -8.85 8.02
CA PRO A 188 6.64 -8.76 6.58
C PRO A 188 5.43 -8.07 5.94
N ILE A 189 5.66 -7.09 5.05
CA ILE A 189 4.55 -6.32 4.45
C ILE A 189 3.58 -7.20 3.65
N GLU A 190 4.00 -8.40 3.26
CA GLU A 190 3.14 -9.37 2.59
C GLU A 190 2.04 -9.95 3.47
N ASP A 191 2.31 -10.01 4.77
CA ASP A 191 1.40 -10.50 5.80
C ASP A 191 0.67 -9.36 6.51
N PHE A 192 1.16 -8.13 6.37
CA PHE A 192 0.63 -6.97 7.07
C PHE A 192 -0.85 -6.67 6.75
N HIS A 193 -1.20 -6.58 5.46
CA HIS A 193 -2.57 -6.36 5.00
C HIS A 193 -3.29 -7.70 4.76
N ARG A 194 -4.54 -7.79 5.19
CA ARG A 194 -5.37 -8.99 5.08
C ARG A 194 -6.23 -8.97 3.80
N LEU A 195 -6.52 -10.15 3.28
CA LEU A 195 -7.63 -10.31 2.33
C LEU A 195 -8.96 -10.26 3.09
N PRO A 196 -10.06 -9.84 2.44
CA PRO A 196 -11.32 -9.58 3.14
C PRO A 196 -11.92 -10.85 3.77
N GLY A 197 -11.88 -11.98 3.06
CA GLY A 197 -12.52 -13.23 3.52
C GLY A 197 -13.95 -12.97 4.01
N GLU A 198 -14.25 -13.48 5.21
CA GLU A 198 -15.51 -13.26 5.91
C GLU A 198 -15.54 -11.97 6.75
N THR A 199 -14.38 -11.38 7.05
CA THR A 199 -14.21 -10.29 8.03
C THR A 199 -13.56 -9.06 7.41
N PRO A 200 -14.19 -8.40 6.42
CA PRO A 200 -13.60 -7.27 5.71
C PRO A 200 -13.39 -6.02 6.58
N GLU A 201 -13.98 -5.95 7.77
CA GLU A 201 -13.71 -4.93 8.78
C GLU A 201 -12.30 -5.04 9.38
N ILE A 202 -11.64 -6.20 9.27
CA ILE A 202 -10.27 -6.41 9.77
C ILE A 202 -9.26 -6.33 8.60
N GLU A 203 -8.61 -5.17 8.46
CA GLU A 203 -7.80 -4.84 7.28
C GLU A 203 -6.31 -5.18 7.42
N THR A 204 -5.80 -5.23 8.65
CA THR A 204 -4.39 -5.52 8.95
C THR A 204 -4.28 -6.56 10.07
N VAL A 205 -3.06 -7.03 10.31
CA VAL A 205 -2.74 -7.93 11.43
C VAL A 205 -2.42 -7.20 12.73
N LEU A 206 -2.52 -5.87 12.76
CA LEU A 206 -2.23 -5.08 13.96
C LEU A 206 -3.21 -5.42 15.08
N GLU A 207 -2.68 -5.57 16.29
CA GLU A 207 -3.47 -5.69 17.50
C GLU A 207 -4.09 -4.33 17.89
N PRO A 208 -5.22 -4.31 18.62
CA PRO A 208 -5.78 -3.07 19.15
C PRO A 208 -4.74 -2.27 19.94
N GLY A 209 -4.51 -1.02 19.54
CA GLY A 209 -3.57 -0.11 20.21
C GLY A 209 -2.09 -0.30 19.83
N GLU A 210 -1.78 -1.23 18.94
CA GLU A 210 -0.43 -1.44 18.41
C GLU A 210 -0.02 -0.28 17.47
N LEU A 211 1.20 0.25 17.67
CA LEU A 211 1.70 1.41 16.96
C LEU A 211 2.79 1.01 15.96
N ILE A 212 2.65 1.38 14.69
CA ILE A 212 3.76 1.31 13.73
C ILE A 212 4.83 2.33 14.13
N THR A 213 6.06 1.88 14.34
CA THR A 213 7.21 2.74 14.70
C THR A 213 8.09 3.04 13.50
N ALA A 214 8.23 2.08 12.58
CA ALA A 214 9.04 2.25 11.37
C ALA A 214 8.69 1.23 10.26
N VAL A 215 9.31 1.42 9.11
CA VAL A 215 9.36 0.45 8.01
C VAL A 215 10.83 0.23 7.64
N LEU A 216 11.23 -1.03 7.52
CA LEU A 216 12.57 -1.46 7.14
C LEU A 216 12.55 -1.91 5.68
N LEU A 217 13.46 -1.38 4.86
CA LEU A 217 13.70 -1.87 3.51
C LEU A 217 14.97 -2.73 3.50
N PRO A 218 14.95 -3.92 2.86
CA PRO A 218 16.15 -4.71 2.62
C PRO A 218 17.20 -3.91 1.85
N LYS A 219 18.47 -4.33 1.93
CA LYS A 219 19.57 -3.77 1.13
C LYS A 219 19.16 -3.58 -0.34
N PRO A 220 19.60 -2.48 -1.00
CA PRO A 220 19.26 -2.23 -2.39
C PRO A 220 19.73 -3.37 -3.30
N VAL A 221 18.84 -3.82 -4.18
CA VAL A 221 19.17 -4.87 -5.18
C VAL A 221 19.58 -4.33 -6.54
N GLY A 222 19.61 -2.99 -6.67
CA GLY A 222 19.89 -2.32 -7.93
C GLY A 222 18.83 -2.60 -9.00
N GLY A 223 19.27 -2.64 -10.26
CA GLY A 223 18.39 -2.84 -11.41
C GLY A 223 17.52 -1.63 -11.75
N VAL A 224 16.75 -1.77 -12.83
CA VAL A 224 15.82 -0.74 -13.27
C VAL A 224 14.55 -0.83 -12.43
N GLN A 225 14.17 0.31 -11.85
CA GLN A 225 13.01 0.42 -10.96
C GLN A 225 11.96 1.37 -11.54
N ILE A 226 10.76 0.84 -11.79
CA ILE A 226 9.67 1.57 -12.44
C ILE A 226 8.43 1.53 -11.56
N TYR A 227 7.75 2.67 -11.45
CA TYR A 227 6.38 2.73 -10.95
C TYR A 227 5.49 3.33 -12.04
N ARG A 228 4.58 2.53 -12.60
CA ARG A 228 3.61 2.98 -13.61
C ARG A 228 2.22 2.98 -13.02
N LYS A 229 1.58 4.15 -13.03
CA LYS A 229 0.21 4.33 -12.54
C LYS A 229 -0.72 4.74 -13.68
N VAL A 230 -1.77 3.95 -13.92
CA VAL A 230 -2.83 4.29 -14.86
C VAL A 230 -4.04 4.82 -14.11
N ARG A 231 -4.58 5.94 -14.60
CA ARG A 231 -5.70 6.68 -14.00
C ARG A 231 -6.41 7.49 -15.08
N ASP A 232 -7.69 7.80 -14.85
CA ASP A 232 -8.53 8.51 -15.83
C ASP A 232 -8.04 9.94 -16.13
N ARG A 233 -7.43 10.60 -15.14
CA ARG A 233 -6.88 11.97 -15.27
C ARG A 233 -5.41 12.03 -14.91
N ALA A 234 -4.70 12.99 -15.48
CA ALA A 234 -3.23 13.04 -15.44
C ALA A 234 -2.62 13.12 -14.03
N SER A 235 -3.30 13.72 -13.05
CA SER A 235 -2.85 13.85 -11.65
C SER A 235 -4.00 13.86 -10.66
N TYR A 236 -3.70 13.78 -9.36
CA TYR A 236 -4.67 13.78 -8.27
C TYR A 236 -5.79 12.75 -8.50
N ALA A 237 -5.42 11.50 -8.79
CA ALA A 237 -6.36 10.40 -8.80
C ALA A 237 -5.68 9.13 -8.32
N PHE A 238 -6.47 8.25 -7.70
CA PHE A 238 -6.04 6.90 -7.33
C PHE A 238 -5.81 6.05 -8.58
N ALA A 239 -5.08 4.95 -8.43
CA ALA A 239 -4.79 4.04 -9.53
C ALA A 239 -6.05 3.25 -9.92
N LEU A 240 -6.33 3.15 -11.22
CA LEU A 240 -7.17 2.06 -11.73
C LEU A 240 -6.36 0.76 -11.71
N VAL A 241 -5.11 0.85 -12.18
CA VAL A 241 -4.08 -0.18 -12.12
C VAL A 241 -2.74 0.53 -11.91
N SER A 242 -1.87 -0.02 -11.06
CA SER A 242 -0.47 0.36 -11.03
C SER A 242 0.46 -0.84 -10.95
N VAL A 243 1.68 -0.69 -11.46
CA VAL A 243 2.73 -1.70 -11.45
C VAL A 243 4.00 -1.08 -10.87
N ALA A 244 4.49 -1.66 -9.77
CA ALA A 244 5.84 -1.46 -9.26
C ALA A 244 6.72 -2.62 -9.76
N ALA A 245 7.83 -2.28 -10.40
CA ALA A 245 8.77 -3.27 -10.93
C ALA A 245 10.20 -2.93 -10.51
N VAL A 246 10.94 -3.95 -10.08
CA VAL A 246 12.40 -3.94 -9.88
C VAL A 246 12.97 -5.07 -10.72
N ILE A 247 13.65 -4.73 -11.81
CA ILE A 247 14.15 -5.69 -12.80
C ILE A 247 15.65 -5.52 -12.95
N ARG A 248 16.41 -6.59 -12.73
CA ARG A 248 17.85 -6.63 -13.00
C ARG A 248 18.12 -7.55 -14.17
N MET A 249 18.88 -7.06 -15.14
CA MET A 249 19.32 -7.81 -16.32
C MET A 249 20.74 -8.31 -16.10
N GLU A 250 21.06 -9.50 -16.60
CA GLU A 250 22.41 -10.07 -16.62
C GLU A 250 22.55 -11.01 -17.81
N GLY A 251 23.57 -10.81 -18.65
CA GLY A 251 23.79 -11.64 -19.84
C GLY A 251 22.59 -11.72 -20.79
N GLY A 252 21.85 -10.62 -20.96
CA GLY A 252 20.65 -10.56 -21.81
C GLY A 252 19.42 -11.27 -21.24
N LYS A 253 19.47 -11.73 -19.99
CA LYS A 253 18.38 -12.43 -19.29
C LYS A 253 17.96 -11.65 -18.05
N ILE A 254 16.73 -11.87 -17.61
CA ILE A 254 16.22 -11.31 -16.35
C ILE A 254 16.85 -12.10 -15.19
N ALA A 255 17.75 -11.48 -14.44
CA ALA A 255 18.39 -12.08 -13.27
C ALA A 255 17.53 -11.95 -12.01
N GLU A 256 16.79 -10.84 -11.89
CA GLU A 256 15.89 -10.57 -10.79
C GLU A 256 14.63 -9.87 -11.29
N ALA A 257 13.49 -10.30 -10.76
CA ALA A 257 12.21 -9.65 -10.99
C ALA A 257 11.43 -9.56 -9.68
N ARG A 258 11.13 -8.34 -9.23
CA ARG A 258 10.16 -8.08 -8.17
C ARG A 258 9.02 -7.24 -8.71
N LEU A 259 7.80 -7.73 -8.58
CA LEU A 259 6.60 -7.13 -9.15
C LEU A 259 5.51 -7.02 -8.08
N ALA A 260 4.93 -5.83 -7.95
CA ALA A 260 3.73 -5.63 -7.16
C ALA A 260 2.73 -4.72 -7.88
N PHE A 261 1.44 -4.90 -7.58
CA PHE A 261 0.34 -4.31 -8.32
C PHE A 261 -0.63 -3.57 -7.38
N GLY A 262 -1.04 -2.38 -7.79
CA GLY A 262 -2.04 -1.56 -7.10
C GLY A 262 -3.36 -1.49 -7.86
N GLY A 263 -4.44 -1.19 -7.15
CA GLY A 263 -5.78 -1.07 -7.73
C GLY A 263 -6.44 -2.40 -8.12
N LEU A 264 -5.79 -3.55 -7.85
CA LEU A 264 -6.30 -4.86 -8.25
C LEU A 264 -6.96 -5.66 -7.12
N ALA A 265 -6.54 -5.42 -5.87
CA ALA A 265 -6.89 -6.25 -4.73
C ALA A 265 -7.02 -5.44 -3.43
N HIS A 266 -7.46 -6.12 -2.37
CA HIS A 266 -7.62 -5.57 -1.01
C HIS A 266 -6.30 -5.20 -0.31
N LYS A 267 -5.17 -5.60 -0.91
CA LYS A 267 -3.82 -5.29 -0.50
C LYS A 267 -2.92 -5.13 -1.73
N PRO A 268 -1.72 -4.55 -1.61
CA PRO A 268 -0.70 -4.64 -2.65
C PRO A 268 -0.53 -6.09 -3.13
N TRP A 269 -0.87 -6.35 -4.39
CA TRP A 269 -0.84 -7.70 -4.93
C TRP A 269 0.56 -8.03 -5.43
N ARG A 270 1.12 -9.18 -5.05
CA ARG A 270 2.39 -9.68 -5.56
C ARG A 270 2.26 -11.18 -5.68
N ASP A 271 2.61 -11.70 -6.86
CA ASP A 271 2.54 -13.11 -7.18
C ASP A 271 3.94 -13.63 -7.53
N PRO A 272 4.57 -14.40 -6.61
CA PRO A 272 5.87 -15.01 -6.85
C PRO A 272 5.92 -15.93 -8.09
N ALA A 273 4.80 -16.48 -8.54
CA ALA A 273 4.77 -17.32 -9.75
C ALA A 273 5.07 -16.50 -11.02
N VAL A 274 4.61 -15.25 -11.08
CA VAL A 274 4.92 -14.32 -12.17
C VAL A 274 6.43 -14.03 -12.20
N GLU A 275 7.02 -13.76 -11.04
CA GLU A 275 8.45 -13.48 -10.91
C GLU A 275 9.31 -14.68 -11.33
N ARG A 276 8.96 -15.89 -10.84
CA ARG A 276 9.65 -17.13 -11.23
C ARG A 276 9.57 -17.42 -12.73
N ALA A 277 8.47 -17.05 -13.39
CA ALA A 277 8.33 -17.24 -14.82
C ALA A 277 9.24 -16.32 -15.65
N LEU A 278 9.65 -15.18 -15.09
CA LEU A 278 10.51 -14.19 -15.74
C LEU A 278 12.00 -14.48 -15.53
N VAL A 279 12.39 -14.88 -14.33
CA VAL A 279 13.81 -15.10 -13.97
C VAL A 279 14.45 -16.17 -14.86
N GLY A 280 15.66 -15.87 -15.34
CA GLY A 280 16.45 -16.72 -16.23
C GLY A 280 16.03 -16.67 -17.71
N GLN A 281 14.99 -15.92 -18.06
CA GLN A 281 14.47 -15.81 -19.42
C GLN A 281 14.97 -14.56 -20.13
N ALA A 282 15.10 -14.64 -21.46
CA ALA A 282 15.34 -13.47 -22.31
C ALA A 282 14.02 -12.70 -22.50
N PRO A 283 14.02 -11.36 -22.41
CA PRO A 283 12.83 -10.54 -22.62
C PRO A 283 12.18 -10.76 -24.00
N SER A 284 10.89 -11.04 -24.03
CA SER A 284 10.11 -11.16 -25.28
C SER A 284 8.64 -10.80 -25.07
N LYS A 285 7.91 -10.55 -26.16
CA LYS A 285 6.46 -10.28 -26.10
C LYS A 285 5.71 -11.49 -25.55
N GLU A 286 6.13 -12.68 -25.95
CA GLU A 286 5.55 -13.97 -25.56
C GLU A 286 5.76 -14.23 -24.06
N LEU A 287 6.96 -13.93 -23.55
CA LEU A 287 7.26 -14.04 -22.13
C LEU A 287 6.39 -13.09 -21.30
N PHE A 288 6.25 -11.83 -21.73
CA PHE A 288 5.43 -10.85 -21.02
C PHE A 288 3.94 -11.18 -21.08
N ALA A 289 3.46 -11.75 -22.19
CA ALA A 289 2.10 -12.26 -22.29
C ALA A 289 1.87 -13.41 -21.30
N LYS A 290 2.80 -14.37 -21.23
CA LYS A 290 2.76 -15.48 -20.26
C LYS A 290 2.78 -15.00 -18.81
N ALA A 291 3.61 -14.00 -18.49
CA ALA A 291 3.64 -13.41 -17.15
C ALA A 291 2.29 -12.77 -16.78
N ALA A 292 1.63 -12.10 -17.74
CA ALA A 292 0.29 -11.56 -17.54
C ALA A 292 -0.79 -12.65 -17.42
N ASP A 293 -0.67 -13.76 -18.16
CA ASP A 293 -1.57 -14.91 -18.03
C ASP A 293 -1.51 -15.48 -16.61
N ILE A 294 -0.31 -15.70 -16.09
CA ILE A 294 -0.09 -16.20 -14.72
C ILE A 294 -0.75 -15.26 -13.70
N LEU A 295 -0.43 -13.95 -13.75
CA LEU A 295 -0.97 -12.95 -12.83
C LEU A 295 -2.51 -12.90 -12.82
N LEU A 296 -3.12 -13.09 -13.98
CA LEU A 296 -4.56 -12.90 -14.19
C LEU A 296 -5.35 -14.20 -14.15
N THR A 297 -4.71 -15.33 -13.78
CA THR A 297 -5.36 -16.66 -13.74
C THR A 297 -6.65 -16.64 -12.93
N ASP A 298 -6.62 -16.04 -11.74
CA ASP A 298 -7.77 -15.97 -10.83
C ASP A 298 -8.51 -14.63 -10.88
N ALA A 299 -8.24 -13.80 -11.90
CA ALA A 299 -8.86 -12.48 -12.00
C ALA A 299 -10.36 -12.60 -12.34
N LYS A 300 -11.21 -11.99 -11.50
CA LYS A 300 -12.66 -11.98 -11.67
C LYS A 300 -13.18 -10.56 -11.59
N GLY A 301 -13.65 -10.05 -12.72
CA GLY A 301 -14.41 -8.80 -12.76
C GLY A 301 -15.86 -8.98 -12.33
N GLN A 302 -16.56 -7.85 -12.20
CA GLN A 302 -17.95 -7.70 -11.74
C GLN A 302 -18.76 -6.83 -12.74
N GLY A 303 -18.30 -6.77 -14.02
CA GLY A 303 -18.91 -5.99 -15.09
C GLY A 303 -18.16 -4.69 -15.36
N GLU A 304 -18.35 -3.67 -14.52
CA GLU A 304 -17.76 -2.34 -14.78
C GLU A 304 -16.24 -2.28 -14.58
N ASN A 305 -15.68 -3.17 -13.75
CA ASN A 305 -14.24 -3.25 -13.52
C ASN A 305 -13.53 -4.28 -14.42
N ASP A 306 -14.24 -4.94 -15.35
CA ASP A 306 -13.67 -5.95 -16.25
C ASP A 306 -12.53 -5.38 -17.10
N PHE A 307 -12.58 -4.09 -17.41
CA PHE A 307 -11.52 -3.39 -18.15
C PHE A 307 -10.15 -3.47 -17.45
N LYS A 308 -10.11 -3.69 -16.13
CA LYS A 308 -8.85 -3.81 -15.38
C LYS A 308 -8.04 -5.04 -15.81
N ILE A 309 -8.67 -6.11 -16.30
CA ILE A 309 -8.00 -7.32 -16.77
C ILE A 309 -7.11 -7.01 -17.99
N PRO A 310 -7.65 -6.54 -19.14
CA PRO A 310 -6.81 -6.18 -20.29
C PRO A 310 -5.91 -4.98 -19.99
N LEU A 311 -6.32 -4.04 -19.13
CA LEU A 311 -5.47 -2.92 -18.73
C LEU A 311 -4.23 -3.40 -17.96
N THR A 312 -4.38 -4.36 -17.05
CA THR A 312 -3.27 -4.93 -16.27
C THR A 312 -2.28 -5.64 -17.18
N ARG A 313 -2.77 -6.50 -18.09
CA ARG A 313 -1.94 -7.18 -19.10
C ARG A 313 -1.09 -6.19 -19.90
N ARG A 314 -1.72 -5.15 -20.45
CA ARG A 314 -1.05 -4.14 -21.29
C ARG A 314 -0.05 -3.32 -20.48
N THR A 315 -0.41 -2.94 -19.25
CA THR A 315 0.46 -2.14 -18.37
C THR A 315 1.69 -2.93 -17.94
N LEU A 316 1.51 -4.20 -17.53
CA LEU A 316 2.62 -5.09 -17.17
C LEU A 316 3.59 -5.26 -18.34
N ALA A 317 3.08 -5.60 -19.53
CA ALA A 317 3.93 -5.78 -20.71
C ALA A 317 4.70 -4.49 -21.09
N ALA A 318 4.07 -3.32 -20.96
CA ALA A 318 4.72 -2.05 -21.21
C ALA A 318 5.85 -1.77 -20.21
N VAL A 319 5.61 -2.01 -18.92
CA VAL A 319 6.61 -1.82 -17.85
C VAL A 319 7.78 -2.79 -17.99
N LEU A 320 7.51 -4.07 -18.26
CA LEU A 320 8.56 -5.06 -18.45
C LEU A 320 9.44 -4.69 -19.66
N ARG A 321 8.84 -4.31 -20.79
CA ARG A 321 9.59 -3.86 -21.97
C ARG A 321 10.49 -2.67 -21.68
N GLU A 322 9.98 -1.68 -20.95
CA GLU A 322 10.75 -0.50 -20.56
C GLU A 322 11.93 -0.88 -19.65
N ALA A 323 11.65 -1.63 -18.58
CA ALA A 323 12.64 -2.04 -17.60
C ALA A 323 13.78 -2.87 -18.21
N THR A 324 13.44 -3.77 -19.15
CA THR A 324 14.44 -4.63 -19.80
C THR A 324 15.22 -3.94 -20.92
N THR A 325 14.70 -2.84 -21.48
CA THR A 325 15.41 -2.06 -22.53
C THR A 325 16.41 -1.10 -21.89
N GLU A 326 16.01 -0.41 -20.82
CA GLU A 326 16.91 0.47 -20.07
C GLU A 326 18.06 -0.32 -19.44
N GLY A 327 17.76 -1.50 -18.87
CA GLY A 327 18.77 -2.36 -18.23
C GLY A 327 19.69 -3.11 -19.19
N ALA A 328 19.41 -3.11 -20.50
CA ALA A 328 20.30 -3.69 -21.51
C ALA A 328 21.37 -2.69 -22.00
N SER A 329 21.23 -1.41 -21.63
CA SER A 329 22.13 -0.32 -22.03
C SER A 329 23.17 0.05 -20.95
N SER A 330 23.09 -0.60 -19.78
CA SER A 330 23.99 -0.45 -18.62
C SER A 330 24.83 -1.69 -18.44
#